data_AF-A0A1I7GDD6-F1
#
_entry.id   AF-A0A1I7GDD6-F1
#
_cell.length_a   1.000
_cell.length_b   1.000
_cell.length_c   1.000
_cell.angle_alpha   90.00
_cell.angle_beta   90.00
_cell.angle_gamma   90.00
#
_symmetry.space_group_name_H-M   'P 1'
#
loop_
_entity.id
_entity.type
_entity.pdbx_description
1 polymer ?
#
loop_
_entity_poly.entity_id
_entity_poly.type
_entity_poly.pdbx_seq_one_letter_code
_entity_poly.pdbx_strand_id
1 'polypeptide(L)' 'MIAVAVGVIIGLPIVLFGFMRLDERPGWLSWTILLAGLAITFGPATSAAITHYVEPVSGRYDGR' A
#
# COMPACT_ATOMS: atom_id res chain seq x y z
N MET A 1 -9.70 1.22 -8.55
CA MET A 1 -9.71 2.60 -8.01
C MET A 1 -10.29 2.72 -6.60
N ILE A 2 -11.50 2.20 -6.32
CA ILE A 2 -12.13 2.31 -4.99
C ILE A 2 -11.24 1.72 -3.87
N ALA A 3 -10.67 0.52 -4.07
CA ALA A 3 -9.77 -0.11 -3.10
C ALA A 3 -8.51 0.73 -2.80
N VAL A 4 -8.01 1.48 -3.80
CA VAL A 4 -6.87 2.40 -3.63
C VAL A 4 -7.27 3.59 -2.77
N ALA A 5 -8.42 4.20 -3.07
CA ALA A 5 -8.94 5.31 -2.27
C ALA A 5 -9.18 4.90 -0.81
N VAL A 6 -9.75 3.71 -0.57
CA VAL A 6 -9.95 3.16 0.78
C VAL A 6 -8.61 2.94 1.49
N GLY A 7 -7.61 2.38 0.80
CA GLY A 7 -6.26 2.20 1.35
C GLY A 7 -5.60 3.51 1.77
N VAL A 8 -5.75 4.57 0.98
CA VAL A 8 -5.24 5.91 1.34
C VAL A 8 -6.00 6.51 2.51
N ILE A 9 -7.33 6.47 2.51
CA ILE A 9 -8.17 7.06 3.57
C ILE A 9 -7.87 6.42 4.93
N ILE A 10 -7.68 5.10 4.96
CA ILE A 10 -7.42 4.36 6.21
C ILE A 10 -5.94 4.36 6.58
N GLY A 11 -5.05 4.14 5.61
CA GLY A 11 -3.63 3.97 5.85
C GLY A 11 -2.91 5.27 6.18
N LEU A 12 -3.29 6.40 5.56
CA LEU A 12 -2.61 7.68 5.77
C LEU A 12 -2.67 8.15 7.24
N PRO A 13 -3.82 8.12 7.95
CA PRO A 13 -3.86 8.41 9.38
C PRO A 13 -2.95 7.49 10.23
N ILE A 14 -2.86 6.21 9.87
CA ILE A 14 -2.01 5.23 10.58
C ILE A 14 -0.53 5.55 10.37
N VAL A 15 -0.14 5.92 9.15
CA VAL A 15 1.22 6.37 8.84
C VAL A 15 1.56 7.63 9.63
N LEU A 16 0.68 8.63 9.64
CA LEU A 16 0.89 9.87 10.39
C LEU A 16 1.01 9.61 11.90
N PHE A 17 0.15 8.74 12.44
CA PHE A 17 0.24 8.32 13.84
C PHE A 17 1.55 7.59 14.15
N GLY A 18 1.99 6.69 13.26
CA GLY A 18 3.29 6.02 13.37
C GLY A 18 4.47 7.01 13.37
N PHE A 19 4.42 8.03 12.51
CA PHE A 19 5.42 9.10 12.46
C PHE A 19 5.45 9.93 13.74
N MET A 20 4.30 10.40 14.23
CA MET A 20 4.22 11.15 15.50
C MET A 20 4.79 10.31 16.65
N ARG A 21 4.47 9.02 16.69
CA ARG A 21 4.97 8.12 17.73
C ARG A 21 6.47 7.86 17.64
N LEU A 22 7.03 7.82 16.43
CA LEU A 22 8.48 7.72 16.22
C LEU A 22 9.22 8.96 16.73
N ASP A 23 8.62 10.13 16.58
CA ASP A 23 9.16 11.40 17.06
C ASP A 23 9.14 11.47 18.61
N GLU A 24 8.02 11.07 19.22
CA GLU A 24 7.88 11.09 20.69
C GLU A 24 8.70 10.00 21.39
N ARG A 25 8.62 8.76 20.89
CA ARG A 25 9.22 7.56 21.49
C ARG A 25 9.64 6.58 20.40
N PRO A 26 10.85 6.73 19.84
CA PRO A 26 11.33 5.83 18.82
C PRO A 26 11.50 4.43 19.43
N GLY A 27 10.77 3.46 18.87
CA GLY A 27 10.73 2.09 19.37
C GLY A 27 10.22 1.14 18.31
N TRP A 28 10.42 -0.16 18.55
CA TRP A 28 10.07 -1.21 17.59
C TRP A 28 8.57 -1.18 17.22
N LEU A 29 7.72 -0.88 18.20
CA LEU A 29 6.28 -0.73 18.02
C LEU A 29 5.89 0.48 17.14
N SER A 30 6.63 1.59 17.22
CA SER A 30 6.37 2.79 16.41
C SER A 30 6.71 2.51 14.94
N TRP A 31 7.81 1.80 14.71
CA TRP A 31 8.21 1.32 13.37
C TRP A 31 7.21 0.33 12.77
N THR A 32 6.70 -0.63 13.55
CA THR A 32 5.72 -1.59 13.02
C THR A 32 4.40 -0.92 12.64
N ILE A 33 3.93 0.06 13.42
CA ILE A 33 2.75 0.85 13.08
C ILE A 33 2.96 1.64 11.79
N LEU A 34 4.12 2.29 11.65
CA LEU A 34 4.46 3.03 10.43
C LEU A 34 4.45 2.10 9.21
N LEU A 35 5.12 0.96 9.29
CA LEU A 35 5.18 -0.02 8.20
C LEU A 35 3.80 -0.59 7.87
N ALA A 36 2.98 -0.88 8.87
CA ALA A 36 1.61 -1.35 8.67
C ALA A 36 0.76 -0.29 7.95
N GLY A 37 0.86 0.98 8.36
CA GLY A 37 0.19 2.09 7.68
C GLY A 37 0.61 2.19 6.21
N LEU A 38 1.92 2.14 5.94
CA LEU A 38 2.45 2.19 4.57
C LEU A 38 1.95 1.01 3.73
N ALA A 39 1.92 -0.20 4.28
CA ALA A 39 1.41 -1.38 3.59
C ALA A 39 -0.08 -1.24 3.23
N ILE A 40 -0.90 -0.67 4.12
CA ILE A 40 -2.33 -0.42 3.85
C ILE A 40 -2.51 0.67 2.79
N THR A 41 -1.72 1.74 2.84
CA THR A 41 -1.78 2.84 1.87
C THR A 41 -1.37 2.39 0.47
N PHE A 42 -0.22 1.71 0.35
CA PHE A 42 0.35 1.36 -0.95
C PHE A 42 -0.08 0.00 -1.46
N GLY A 43 -0.48 -0.93 -0.60
CA GLY A 43 -0.83 -2.31 -0.99
C GLY A 43 -1.86 -2.40 -2.12
N PRO A 44 -3.03 -1.72 -2.02
CA PRO A 44 -4.02 -1.75 -3.08
C PRO A 44 -3.53 -1.11 -4.40
N ALA A 45 -2.71 -0.07 -4.32
CA ALA A 45 -2.13 0.60 -5.50
C ALA A 45 -1.11 -0.32 -6.19
N THR A 46 -0.22 -0.95 -5.43
CA THR A 46 0.77 -1.90 -5.92
C THR A 46 0.07 -3.11 -6.56
N SER A 47 -0.97 -3.65 -5.91
CA SER A 47 -1.76 -4.75 -6.47
C SER A 47 -2.43 -4.37 -7.80
N ALA A 48 -3.09 -3.21 -7.85
CA ALA A 48 -3.70 -2.71 -9.08
C ALA A 48 -2.67 -2.50 -10.21
N ALA A 49 -1.50 -1.96 -9.88
CA ALA A 49 -0.42 -1.80 -10.83
C ALA A 49 0.07 -3.16 -11.37
N ILE A 50 0.32 -4.14 -10.49
CA ILE A 50 0.75 -5.49 -10.90
C ILE A 50 -0.27 -6.11 -11.86
N THR A 51 -1.56 -6.06 -11.54
CA THR A 51 -2.61 -6.61 -12.42
C THR A 51 -2.56 -5.96 -13.80
N HIS A 52 -2.45 -4.63 -13.87
CA HIS A 52 -2.33 -3.91 -15.14
C HIS A 52 -1.04 -4.24 -15.93
N TYR A 53 0.05 -4.62 -15.26
CA TYR A 53 1.29 -5.04 -15.93
C TYR A 53 1.29 -6.52 -16.34
N VAL A 54 0.48 -7.38 -15.72
CA VAL A 54 0.37 -8.81 -16.07
C VAL A 54 -0.59 -9.05 -17.23
N GLU A 55 -1.69 -8.29 -17.32
CA GLU A 55 -2.66 -8.36 -18.41
C GLU A 55 -2.10 -8.19 -19.84
N PRO A 56 -1.10 -7.33 -20.14
CA PRO A 56 -0.60 -7.17 -21.50
C PRO A 56 0.21 -8.37 -22.04
N VAL A 57 0.60 -9.35 -21.20
CA VAL A 57 1.42 -10.49 -21.64
C VAL A 57 0.59 -11.68 -22.13
N SER A 58 -0.62 -11.88 -21.62
CA SER A 58 -1.48 -13.01 -22.00
C SER A 58 -2.19 -12.82 -23.35
N GLY A 59 -2.35 -11.59 -23.84
CA GLY A 59 -3.06 -11.32 -25.09
C GLY A 59 -2.27 -11.54 -26.39
N ARG A 60 -0.96 -11.84 -26.34
CA ARG A 60 -0.12 -11.95 -27.54
C ARG A 60 0.09 -13.38 -28.06
N TYR A 61 -0.28 -14.40 -27.29
CA TYR A 61 -0.09 -15.82 -27.67
C TYR A 61 -1.38 -16.63 -27.79
N ASP A 62 -2.55 -16.05 -27.51
CA ASP A 62 -3.86 -16.74 -27.55
C ASP A 62 -4.52 -16.77 -28.95
N GLY A 63 -3.73 -16.48 -29.99
CA GLY A 63 -4.19 -16.34 -31.38
C GLY A 63 -3.37 -17.13 -32.40
N ARG A 64 -2.78 -18.27 -32.00
CA ARG A 64 -2.16 -19.24 -32.91
C ARG A 64 -2.70 -20.64 -32.67
#